data_AF-A0A3A5MKH1-F1
#
_entry.id   AF-A0A3A5MKH1-F1
#
_cell.length_a   1.000
_cell.length_b   1.000
_cell.length_c   1.000
_cell.angle_alpha   90.00
_cell.angle_beta   90.00
_cell.angle_gamma   90.00
#
_symmetry.space_group_name_H-M   'P 1'
#
loop_
_entity.id
_entity.type
_entity.pdbx_description
1 polymer ?
#
loop_
_entity_poly.entity_id
_entity_poly.type
_entity_poly.pdbx_seq_one_letter_code
_entity_poly.pdbx_strand_id
1 'polypeptide(L)'
;MQFNQDTSIVNLLPNETRPALRYTVANPTDFDIEVTVSTAALTGISVASWFVTRLFTSTDTSPATMLVASGALDAMPNTVALRIPAGSALTFTYDVMVSDSVGNDAQGATVSFQSILNARQV
;
A
#
# COMPACT_ATOMS: atom_id res chain seq x y z
N MET A 1 -8.40 11.12 12.05
CA MET A 1 -9.22 11.62 10.94
C MET A 1 -8.97 10.73 9.74
N GLN A 2 -10.00 10.12 9.15
CA GLN A 2 -9.85 9.39 7.87
C GLN A 2 -9.87 10.41 6.74
N PHE A 3 -8.95 10.31 5.78
CA PHE A 3 -8.86 11.32 4.73
C PHE A 3 -8.72 10.76 3.32
N ASN A 4 -8.29 9.50 3.15
CA ASN A 4 -8.30 8.82 1.84
C ASN A 4 -8.72 7.36 1.98
N GLN A 5 -9.53 6.88 1.04
CA GLN A 5 -9.88 5.48 0.86
C GLN A 5 -10.02 5.22 -0.64
N ASP A 6 -9.18 4.35 -1.20
CA ASP A 6 -9.31 3.91 -2.59
C ASP A 6 -9.34 2.39 -2.69
N THR A 7 -9.96 1.93 -3.78
CA THR A 7 -10.05 0.52 -4.16
C THR A 7 -9.27 0.31 -5.45
N SER A 8 -8.56 -0.81 -5.56
CA SER A 8 -7.86 -1.20 -6.78
C SER A 8 -8.24 -2.62 -7.19
N ILE A 9 -8.22 -2.88 -8.49
CA ILE A 9 -8.30 -4.20 -9.09
C ILE A 9 -7.07 -4.38 -9.96
N VAL A 10 -6.27 -5.39 -9.66
CA VAL A 10 -5.00 -5.66 -10.34
C VAL A 10 -5.04 -7.04 -10.96
N ASN A 11 -4.67 -7.11 -12.24
CA ASN A 11 -4.38 -8.36 -12.94
C ASN A 11 -2.87 -8.55 -12.99
N LEU A 12 -2.39 -9.66 -12.44
CA LEU A 12 -0.99 -10.03 -12.32
C LEU A 12 -0.71 -11.27 -13.16
N LEU A 13 0.34 -11.21 -13.96
CA LEU A 13 0.97 -12.39 -14.55
C LEU A 13 1.81 -13.13 -13.48
N PRO A 14 2.14 -14.41 -13.70
CA PRO A 14 3.05 -15.14 -12.81
C PRO A 14 4.36 -14.37 -12.59
N ASN A 15 4.76 -14.24 -11.32
CA ASN A 15 5.95 -13.50 -10.86
C ASN A 15 5.96 -12.00 -11.18
N GLU A 16 4.83 -11.42 -11.59
CA GLU A 16 4.71 -9.99 -11.83
C GLU A 16 4.52 -9.23 -10.50
N THR A 17 5.22 -8.10 -10.38
CA THR A 17 4.93 -7.08 -9.37
C THR A 17 4.33 -5.88 -10.09
N ARG A 18 3.20 -5.36 -9.60
CA ARG A 18 2.59 -4.17 -10.18
C ARG A 18 2.29 -3.10 -9.12
N PRO A 19 2.54 -1.82 -9.44
CA PRO A 19 1.99 -0.73 -8.66
C PRO A 19 0.46 -0.73 -8.82
N ALA A 20 -0.22 -0.65 -7.69
CA ALA A 20 -1.65 -0.87 -7.59
C ALA A 20 -2.40 0.34 -7.04
N LEU A 21 -1.82 1.06 -6.08
CA LEU A 21 -2.33 2.31 -5.52
C LEU A 21 -1.18 3.26 -5.24
N ARG A 22 -1.42 4.55 -5.43
CA ARG A 22 -0.47 5.62 -5.10
C ARG A 22 -1.19 6.80 -4.49
N TYR A 23 -0.73 7.25 -3.33
CA TYR A 23 -1.29 8.39 -2.60
C TYR A 23 -0.20 9.40 -2.31
N THR A 24 -0.51 10.68 -2.41
CA THR A 24 0.36 11.74 -1.88
C THR A 24 -0.41 12.47 -0.78
N VAL A 25 0.17 12.53 0.41
CA VAL A 25 -0.43 13.19 1.57
C VAL A 25 0.45 14.38 1.93
N ALA A 26 -0.08 15.57 1.71
CA ALA A 26 0.53 16.81 2.16
C ALA A 26 0.07 17.12 3.59
N ASN A 27 1.00 17.55 4.44
CA ASN A 27 0.72 18.11 5.74
C ASN A 27 0.84 19.65 5.68
N PRO A 28 -0.26 20.39 5.45
CA PRO A 28 -0.23 21.84 5.37
C PRO A 28 -0.21 22.52 6.75
N THR A 29 -0.26 21.76 7.85
CA THR A 29 -0.31 22.33 9.20
C THR A 29 1.08 22.75 9.68
N ASP A 30 1.11 23.46 10.80
CA ASP A 30 2.31 23.91 11.50
C ASP A 30 2.81 22.90 12.55
N PHE A 31 2.20 21.71 12.61
CA PHE A 31 2.59 20.62 13.49
C PHE A 31 2.75 19.32 12.72
N ASP A 32 3.47 18.36 13.29
CA ASP A 32 3.68 17.07 12.64
C ASP A 32 2.44 16.19 12.75
N ILE A 33 2.19 15.40 11.71
CA ILE A 33 1.14 14.39 11.73
C ILE A 33 1.73 12.99 11.61
N GLU A 34 1.03 12.03 12.18
CA GLU A 34 1.28 10.61 11.96
C GLU A 34 0.16 10.05 11.10
N VAL A 35 0.54 9.38 10.03
CA VAL A 35 -0.37 8.67 9.14
C VAL A 35 -0.26 7.18 9.42
N THR A 36 -1.41 6.54 9.60
CA THR A 36 -1.54 5.10 9.59
C THR A 36 -2.20 4.66 8.30
N VAL A 37 -1.68 3.59 7.71
CA VAL A 37 -2.27 2.98 6.53
C VAL A 37 -2.74 1.57 6.87
N SER A 38 -3.96 1.29 6.44
CA SER A 38 -4.62 -0.01 6.59
C SER A 38 -5.04 -0.53 5.22
N THR A 39 -4.93 -1.83 4.99
CA THR A 39 -5.41 -2.45 3.74
C THR A 39 -6.24 -3.67 4.06
N ALA A 40 -7.27 -3.91 3.27
CA ALA A 40 -8.07 -5.12 3.34
C ALA A 40 -8.32 -5.65 1.93
N ALA A 41 -8.14 -6.96 1.74
CA ALA A 41 -8.59 -7.63 0.53
C ALA A 41 -10.12 -7.55 0.46
N LEU A 42 -10.66 -7.13 -0.69
CA LEU A 42 -12.10 -7.20 -0.96
C LEU A 42 -12.35 -8.56 -1.59
N THR A 43 -13.26 -9.34 -1.00
CA THR A 43 -13.50 -10.73 -1.43
C THR A 43 -13.89 -10.80 -2.90
N GLY A 44 -12.96 -11.35 -3.68
CA GLY A 44 -13.05 -11.70 -5.09
C GLY A 44 -11.86 -12.60 -5.38
N ILE A 45 -11.92 -13.84 -4.86
CA ILE A 45 -10.79 -14.75 -4.80
C ILE A 45 -10.43 -15.18 -6.23
N SER A 46 -9.30 -14.68 -6.70
CA SER A 46 -8.57 -15.23 -7.84
C SER A 46 -8.15 -16.68 -7.57
N VAL A 47 -7.92 -17.45 -8.63
CA VAL A 47 -7.38 -18.82 -8.57
C VAL A 47 -5.97 -18.90 -7.94
N ALA A 48 -5.21 -17.80 -7.96
CA ALA A 48 -3.90 -17.72 -7.33
C ALA A 48 -3.99 -17.62 -5.80
N SER A 49 -3.11 -18.36 -5.11
CA SER A 49 -2.99 -18.35 -3.66
C SER A 49 -1.90 -17.38 -3.20
N TRP A 50 -2.15 -16.65 -2.11
CA TRP A 50 -1.20 -15.77 -1.40
C TRP A 50 -0.69 -14.55 -2.19
N PHE A 51 -1.32 -13.40 -1.97
CA PHE A 51 -0.87 -12.10 -2.47
C PHE A 51 0.04 -11.42 -1.45
N VAL A 52 1.19 -10.91 -1.90
CA VAL A 52 2.09 -10.09 -1.10
C VAL A 52 1.93 -8.63 -1.52
N THR A 53 1.81 -7.76 -0.54
CA THR A 53 1.76 -6.31 -0.74
C THR A 53 3.00 -5.67 -0.13
N ARG A 54 3.60 -4.73 -0.85
CA ARG A 54 4.72 -3.90 -0.40
C ARG A 54 4.28 -2.44 -0.35
N LEU A 55 4.56 -1.79 0.77
CA LEU A 55 4.35 -0.35 0.93
C LEU A 55 5.69 0.35 0.83
N PHE A 56 5.80 1.25 -0.15
CA PHE A 56 6.93 2.13 -0.31
C PHE A 56 6.56 3.57 0.02
N THR A 57 7.50 4.32 0.57
CA THR A 57 7.36 5.76 0.78
C THR A 57 8.45 6.54 0.06
N SER A 58 8.12 7.73 -0.42
CA SER A 58 9.08 8.72 -0.88
C SER A 58 8.62 10.13 -0.51
N THR A 59 9.57 11.06 -0.35
CA THR A 59 9.27 12.47 -0.10
C THR A 59 9.57 13.28 -1.35
N ASP A 60 9.01 14.48 -1.46
CA ASP A 60 9.32 15.38 -2.57
C ASP A 60 10.81 15.78 -2.59
N THR A 61 11.46 15.78 -1.43
CA THR A 61 12.88 16.09 -1.25
C THR A 61 13.81 14.90 -1.48
N SER A 62 13.29 13.67 -1.43
CA SER A 62 14.02 12.42 -1.67
C SER A 62 13.11 11.45 -2.43
N PRO A 63 13.17 11.46 -3.78
CA PRO A 63 12.29 10.63 -4.61
C PRO A 63 12.65 9.13 -4.54
N ALA A 64 13.74 8.77 -3.85
CA ALA A 64 14.09 7.38 -3.60
C ALA A 64 12.98 6.72 -2.77
N THR A 65 12.41 5.63 -3.31
CA THR A 65 11.40 4.84 -2.62
C THR A 65 12.03 3.97 -1.55
N MET A 66 11.56 4.10 -0.32
CA MET A 66 11.96 3.27 0.81
C MET A 66 10.89 2.20 1.06
N LEU A 67 11.28 0.92 1.13
CA LEU A 67 10.37 -0.14 1.57
C LEU A 67 10.10 0.02 3.06
N VAL A 68 8.85 0.30 3.41
CA VAL A 68 8.41 0.50 4.79
C VAL A 68 7.91 -0.80 5.38
N ALA A 69 7.18 -1.59 4.59
CA ALA A 69 6.62 -2.84 5.05
C ALA A 69 6.38 -3.78 3.85
N SER A 70 6.42 -5.10 4.09
CA SER A 70 5.98 -6.16 3.16
C SER A 70 5.20 -7.24 3.91
N GLY A 71 4.15 -7.81 3.32
CA GLY A 71 3.35 -8.85 3.99
C GLY A 71 2.20 -9.38 3.14
N ALA A 72 1.45 -10.35 3.66
CA ALA A 72 0.25 -10.88 3.00
C ALA A 72 -0.81 -9.78 2.88
N LEU A 73 -1.49 -9.66 1.75
CA LEU A 73 -2.42 -8.55 1.44
C LEU A 73 -3.51 -8.33 2.51
N ASP A 74 -4.02 -9.39 3.12
CA ASP A 74 -5.01 -9.38 4.18
C ASP A 74 -4.45 -8.98 5.56
N ALA A 75 -3.12 -8.98 5.70
CA ALA A 75 -2.40 -8.62 6.91
C ALA A 75 -1.66 -7.26 6.81
N MET A 76 -1.84 -6.50 5.71
CA MET A 76 -0.81 -5.56 5.26
C MET A 76 -1.28 -4.20 4.74
N PRO A 77 -0.92 -3.07 5.37
CA PRO A 77 -0.48 -2.93 6.75
C PRO A 77 -1.71 -2.89 7.67
N ASN A 78 -1.52 -3.13 8.97
CA ASN A 78 -2.59 -2.92 9.95
C ASN A 78 -2.33 -1.72 10.88
N THR A 79 -1.09 -1.21 10.98
CA THR A 79 -0.75 0.10 11.58
C THR A 79 0.75 0.34 11.42
N VAL A 80 1.19 1.00 10.35
CA VAL A 80 2.52 1.63 10.35
C VAL A 80 2.31 3.13 10.58
N ALA A 81 2.88 3.63 11.67
CA ALA A 81 2.90 5.05 12.00
C ALA A 81 4.00 5.75 11.19
N LEU A 82 3.61 6.48 10.15
CA LEU A 82 4.52 7.26 9.32
C LEU A 82 4.37 8.74 9.63
N ARG A 83 5.46 9.36 10.09
CA ARG A 83 5.49 10.79 10.42
C ARG A 83 5.62 11.63 9.16
N ILE A 84 4.77 12.63 9.02
CA ILE A 84 4.85 13.66 7.98
C ILE A 84 5.10 15.00 8.69
N PRO A 85 6.32 15.55 8.58
CA PRO A 85 6.65 16.85 9.17
C PRO A 85 5.71 17.98 8.70
N ALA A 86 5.55 19.01 9.54
CA ALA A 86 4.85 20.24 9.19
C ALA A 86 5.34 20.82 7.85
N GLY A 87 4.42 21.20 6.97
CA GLY A 87 4.72 21.78 5.65
C GLY A 87 5.31 20.83 4.61
N SER A 88 5.33 19.52 4.86
CA SER A 88 5.91 18.52 3.95
C SER A 88 4.85 17.57 3.35
N ALA A 89 5.26 16.76 2.37
CA ALA A 89 4.40 15.72 1.79
C ALA A 89 5.12 14.37 1.75
N LEU A 90 4.32 13.31 1.88
CA LEU A 90 4.76 11.92 1.78
C LEU A 90 3.94 11.20 0.72
N THR A 91 4.62 10.56 -0.23
CA THR A 91 3.99 9.69 -1.23
C THR A 91 4.08 8.24 -0.76
N PHE A 92 2.96 7.53 -0.85
CA PHE A 92 2.79 6.12 -0.54
C PHE A 92 2.53 5.38 -1.85
N THR A 93 3.29 4.32 -2.12
CA THR A 93 3.07 3.45 -3.28
C THR A 93 2.88 2.02 -2.80
N TYR A 94 1.75 1.44 -3.21
CA TYR A 94 1.44 0.04 -2.98
C TYR A 94 1.77 -0.77 -4.21
N ASP A 95 2.68 -1.72 -4.05
CA ASP A 95 2.92 -2.76 -5.04
C ASP A 95 2.28 -4.06 -4.57
N VAL A 96 1.62 -4.75 -5.50
CA VAL A 96 1.07 -6.08 -5.25
C VAL A 96 1.79 -7.07 -6.15
N MET A 97 2.10 -8.23 -5.58
CA MET A 97 2.66 -9.38 -6.29
C MET A 97 2.00 -10.66 -5.83
N VAL A 98 2.06 -11.67 -6.69
CA VAL A 98 1.72 -13.04 -6.33
C VAL A 98 2.96 -13.72 -5.78
N SER A 99 2.83 -14.45 -4.67
CA SER A 99 3.96 -15.20 -4.12
C SER A 99 4.37 -16.33 -5.08
N ASP A 100 5.68 -16.45 -5.32
CA ASP A 100 6.29 -17.51 -6.14
C ASP A 100 6.25 -18.89 -5.46
N SER A 101 6.06 -18.90 -4.14
CA SER A 101 6.05 -20.11 -3.30
C SER A 101 4.80 -21.00 -3.43
N VAL A 102 3.79 -20.61 -4.22
CA VAL A 102 2.44 -21.24 -4.19
C VAL A 102 1.94 -21.75 -5.54
N GLY A 103 2.82 -22.27 -6.41
CA GLY A 103 2.40 -22.94 -7.64
C GLY A 103 1.57 -22.05 -8.58
N ASN A 104 1.79 -20.74 -8.51
CA ASN A 104 1.11 -19.72 -9.31
C ASN A 104 1.84 -19.46 -10.64
N ASP A 105 2.83 -20.29 -10.96
CA ASP A 105 3.71 -20.22 -12.12
C ASP A 105 2.99 -20.33 -13.47
N ALA A 106 1.73 -20.79 -13.47
CA ALA A 106 0.93 -20.98 -14.68
C ALA A 106 -0.38 -20.16 -14.75
N GLN A 107 -0.74 -19.38 -13.73
CA GLN A 107 -2.07 -18.76 -13.64
C GLN A 107 -1.98 -17.25 -13.39
N GLY A 108 -2.73 -16.49 -14.20
CA GLY A 108 -2.95 -15.07 -13.94
C GLY A 108 -3.84 -14.87 -12.71
N ALA A 109 -3.58 -13.82 -11.94
CA ALA A 109 -4.27 -13.53 -10.70
C ALA A 109 -4.99 -12.19 -10.78
N THR A 110 -6.27 -12.16 -10.44
CA THR A 110 -7.04 -10.92 -10.26
C THR A 110 -7.29 -10.69 -8.78
N VAL A 111 -6.82 -9.57 -8.25
CA VAL A 111 -7.04 -9.22 -6.84
C VAL A 111 -7.68 -7.86 -6.71
N SER A 112 -8.72 -7.79 -5.87
CA SER A 112 -9.33 -6.53 -5.46
C SER A 112 -9.00 -6.26 -4.00
N PHE A 113 -8.63 -5.03 -3.70
CA PHE A 113 -8.36 -4.61 -2.33
C PHE A 113 -8.65 -3.12 -2.14
N GLN A 114 -8.92 -2.76 -0.90
CA GLN A 114 -9.08 -1.39 -0.46
C GLN A 114 -7.93 -1.00 0.46
N SER A 115 -7.48 0.25 0.37
CA SER A 115 -6.56 0.84 1.34
C SER A 115 -7.18 2.11 1.92
N ILE A 116 -7.01 2.29 3.23
CA ILE A 116 -7.56 3.39 4.01
C ILE A 116 -6.41 4.08 4.74
N LEU A 117 -6.31 5.41 4.57
CA LEU A 117 -5.35 6.26 5.25
C LEU A 117 -6.04 7.09 6.34
N ASN A 118 -5.46 7.06 7.54
CA ASN A 118 -5.88 7.84 8.69
C ASN A 118 -4.73 8.70 9.18
N ALA A 119 -5.02 9.94 9.59
CA ALA A 119 -4.03 10.85 10.18
C ALA A 119 -4.43 11.26 11.60
N ARG A 120 -3.42 11.48 12.45
CA ARG A 120 -3.55 12.13 13.76
C ARG A 120 -2.39 13.09 14.00
N GLN A 121 -2.65 14.12 14.81
CA GLN A 121 -1.61 15.00 15.32
C GLN A 121 -0.69 14.23 16.28
N VAL A 122 0.59 14.61 16.31
CA VAL A 122 1.62 14.11 17.25
C VAL A 122 2.12 15.24 18.14
#